data_AF-F4QIG7-F1
#
_entry.id   AF-F4QIG7-F1
#
_cell.length_a   1.000
_cell.length_b   1.000
_cell.length_c   1.000
_cell.angle_alpha   90.00
_cell.angle_beta   90.00
_cell.angle_gamma   90.00
#
_symmetry.space_group_name_H-M   'P 1'
#
loop_
_entity.id
_entity.type
_entity.pdbx_description
1 polymer ?
#
loop_
_entity_poly.entity_id
_entity_poly.type
_entity_poly.pdbx_seq_one_letter_code
_entity_poly.pdbx_strand_id
1 'polypeptide(L)' 'MAVVTDPHPTNAPAIRAYEKASFIPYVEGNHPQWGRSLLMACTR' A
#
# COMPACT_ATOMS: atom_id res chain seq x y z
N MET A 1 -10.44 -13.58 -1.71
CA MET A 1 -10.91 -12.20 -1.43
C MET A 1 -9.67 -11.37 -1.19
N ALA A 2 -9.50 -10.23 -1.87
CA ALA A 2 -8.29 -9.42 -1.74
C ALA A 2 -8.44 -8.39 -0.60
N VAL A 3 -7.44 -8.27 0.27
CA VAL A 3 -7.31 -7.18 1.24
C VAL A 3 -6.38 -6.13 0.66
N VAL A 4 -6.75 -4.86 0.69
CA VAL A 4 -5.98 -3.74 0.12
C VAL A 4 -5.62 -2.71 1.19
N THR A 5 -4.51 -2.02 0.99
CA THR A 5 -4.00 -0.90 1.81
C THR A 5 -3.25 0.09 0.92
N ASP A 6 -3.12 1.33 1.36
CA ASP A 6 -2.64 2.46 0.55
C ASP A 6 -1.67 3.39 1.33
N PRO A 7 -0.60 2.88 1.97
CA PRO A 7 0.35 3.73 2.70
C PRO A 7 0.94 4.83 1.81
N HIS A 8 1.27 5.99 2.41
CA HIS A 8 2.03 7.02 1.69
C HIS A 8 3.37 6.44 1.19
N PRO A 9 3.82 6.68 -0.06
CA PRO A 9 4.99 6.01 -0.64
C PRO A 9 6.31 6.22 0.11
N THR A 10 6.41 7.30 0.91
CA THR A 10 7.60 7.58 1.73
C THR A 10 7.52 6.98 3.15
N ASN A 11 6.41 6.33 3.52
CA ASN A 11 6.24 5.68 4.82
C ASN A 11 6.86 4.28 4.80
N ALA A 12 8.19 4.23 4.74
CA ALA A 12 8.95 2.98 4.69
C ALA A 12 8.64 2.01 5.85
N PRO A 13 8.40 2.46 7.10
CA PRO A 13 7.99 1.56 8.19
C PRO A 13 6.68 0.82 7.91
N ALA A 14 5.65 1.52 7.43
CA ALA A 14 4.35 0.92 7.12
C ALA A 14 4.46 -0.06 5.94
N ILE A 15 5.13 0.35 4.86
CA ILE A 15 5.35 -0.50 3.68
C ILE A 15 6.01 -1.81 4.07
N ARG A 16 7.10 -1.77 4.86
CA ARG A 16 7.77 -2.99 5.36
C ARG A 16 6.88 -3.86 6.24
N ALA A 17 5.99 -3.27 7.03
CA ALA A 17 5.04 -4.04 7.83
C ALA A 17 4.04 -4.79 6.93
N TYR A 18 3.54 -4.15 5.88
CA TYR A 18 2.63 -4.77 4.92
C TYR A 18 3.32 -5.85 4.07
N GLU A 19 4.55 -5.62 3.60
CA GLU A 19 5.35 -6.64 2.91
C GLU A 19 5.51 -7.91 3.75
N LYS A 20 5.82 -7.76 5.05
CA LYS A 20 5.89 -8.90 6.00
C LYS A 20 4.55 -9.63 6.16
N ALA A 21 3.44 -8.93 5.98
CA ALA A 21 2.10 -9.49 6.00
C ALA A 21 1.64 -10.04 4.63
N SER A 22 2.57 -10.21 3.68
CA SER A 22 2.33 -10.74 2.33
C SER A 22 1.52 -9.81 1.42
N PHE A 23 1.50 -8.51 1.70
CA PHE A 23 1.01 -7.53 0.74
C PHE A 23 2.07 -7.25 -0.31
N ILE A 24 1.64 -7.16 -1.57
CA ILE A 24 2.50 -6.87 -2.72
C ILE A 24 2.15 -5.45 -3.21
N PRO A 25 3.16 -4.58 -3.48
CA PRO A 25 2.92 -3.26 -4.07
C PRO A 25 2.47 -3.38 -5.54
N TYR A 26 1.51 -2.55 -5.94
CA TYR A 26 0.96 -2.52 -7.30
C TYR A 26 1.30 -1.22 -8.03
N VAL A 27 0.82 -0.09 -7.52
CA VAL A 27 0.89 1.19 -8.23
C VAL A 27 0.86 2.35 -7.24
N GLU A 28 1.59 3.43 -7.55
CA GLU A 28 1.44 4.70 -6.85
C GLU A 28 0.28 5.50 -7.46
N GLY A 29 -0.60 6.01 -6.60
CA GLY A 29 -1.70 6.91 -6.94
C GLY A 29 -1.49 8.29 -6.34
N ASN A 30 -2.16 9.30 -6.91
CA ASN A 30 -2.30 10.60 -6.29
C ASN A 30 -3.80 10.94 -6.20
N HIS A 31 -4.32 10.96 -4.97
CA HIS A 31 -5.73 11.24 -4.71
C HIS A 31 -5.91 12.72 -4.36
N PRO A 32 -6.90 13.42 -4.94
CA PRO A 32 -7.13 14.84 -4.66
C PRO A 32 -7.33 15.16 -3.16
N GLN A 33 -7.86 14.20 -2.40
CA GLN A 33 -8.26 14.36 -1.00
C GLN A 33 -7.29 13.73 0.01
N TRP A 34 -6.39 12.83 -0.42
CA TRP A 34 -5.47 12.11 0.48
C TRP A 34 -4.00 12.19 0.07
N GLY A 35 -3.70 12.76 -1.10
CA GLY A 35 -2.34 12.88 -1.63
C GLY A 35 -1.83 11.55 -2.19
N ARG A 36 -0.50 11.38 -2.15
CA ARG A 36 0.17 10.20 -2.71
C ARG A 36 -0.08 8.96 -1.86
N SER A 37 -0.35 7.84 -2.53
CA SER A 37 -0.49 6.54 -1.90
C SER A 37 0.20 5.47 -2.75
N LEU A 38 0.65 4.38 -2.10
CA LEU A 38 1.16 3.18 -2.76
C LEU A 38 0.15 2.06 -2.52
N LEU A 39 -0.60 1.68 -3.55
CA LEU A 39 -1.56 0.59 -3.46
C LEU A 39 -0.82 -0.73 -3.24
N MET A 40 -1.18 -1.45 -2.19
CA MET A 40 -0.68 -2.80 -1.91
C MET A 40 -1.86 -3.74 -1.66
N ALA A 41 -1.77 -5.00 -2.09
CA ALA A 41 -2.82 -5.98 -1.86
C ALA A 41 -2.26 -7.33 -1.40
N CYS A 42 -3.05 -8.03 -0.58
CA CYS A 42 -2.82 -9.40 -0.16
C CYS A 42 -3.99 -10.26 -0.65
N THR A 43 -3.70 -11.18 -1.57
CA THR A 43 -4.64 -12.17 -2.10
C THR A 43 -4.29 -13.53 -1.48
N ARG A 44 -4.86 -13.82 -0.32
CA ARG A 44 -4.94 -15.22 0.15
C ARG A 44 -6.11 -15.92 -0.53
#